data_AF-A0A2D9TVE2-F1
#
_entry.id   AF-A0A2D9TVE2-F1
#
_cell.length_a   1.000
_cell.length_b   1.000
_cell.length_c   1.000
_cell.angle_alpha   90.00
_cell.angle_beta   90.00
_cell.angle_gamma   90.00
#
_symmetry.space_group_name_H-M   'P 1'
#
loop_
_entity.id
_entity.type
_entity.pdbx_description
1 polymer ?
#
loop_
_entity_poly.entity_id
_entity_poly.type
_entity_poly.pdbx_seq_one_letter_code
_entity_poly.pdbx_strand_id
1 'polypeptide(L)' 'MSADLLQKQKELQEKKDELLSRLEAIQKDYRSGLSADSEEQAIQLENAEVLEEISRVTNEELQKVSQALDRIELQLKQ' A
#
# COMPACT_ATOMS: atom_id res chain seq x y z
N MET A 1 -27.18 -2.33 11.19
CA MET A 1 -26.30 -1.20 11.57
C MET A 1 -24.97 -1.70 12.14
N SER A 2 -24.92 -2.40 13.28
CA SER A 2 -23.65 -2.92 13.82
C SER A 2 -23.01 -4.01 12.95
N ALA A 3 -23.81 -4.91 12.38
CA ALA A 3 -23.32 -5.95 11.46
C ALA A 3 -22.73 -5.37 10.17
N ASP A 4 -23.35 -4.32 9.61
CA ASP A 4 -22.87 -3.63 8.41
C ASP A 4 -21.52 -2.94 8.64
N LEU A 5 -21.33 -2.31 9.82
CA LEU A 5 -20.08 -1.67 10.22
C LEU A 5 -18.96 -2.69 10.44
N LEU A 6 -19.25 -3.85 11.04
CA LEU A 6 -18.29 -4.95 11.20
C LEU A 6 -17.86 -5.52 9.84
N GLN A 7 -18.80 -5.69 8.91
CA GLN A 7 -18.49 -6.12 7.55
C GLN A 7 -17.62 -5.08 6.83
N LYS A 8 -17.95 -3.78 6.97
CA LYS A 8 -17.16 -2.69 6.40
C LYS A 8 -15.75 -2.61 6.98
N GLN A 9 -15.60 -2.83 8.28
CA GLN A 9 -14.30 -2.90 8.95
C GLN A 9 -13.46 -4.03 8.36
N LYS A 10 -14.05 -5.22 8.19
CA LYS A 10 -13.36 -6.37 7.63
C LYS A 10 -12.89 -6.12 6.20
N GLU A 11 -13.75 -5.56 5.34
CA GLU A 11 -13.39 -5.19 3.95
C GLU A 11 -12.23 -4.20 3.90
N LEU A 12 -12.24 -3.18 4.77
CA LEU A 12 -11.17 -2.19 4.82
C LEU A 12 -9.87 -2.78 5.38
N GLN A 13 -9.95 -3.72 6.31
CA GLN A 13 -8.79 -4.43 6.83
C GLN A 13 -8.16 -5.32 5.75
N GLU A 14 -8.97 -6.10 5.03
CA GLU A 14 -8.52 -6.91 3.89
C GLU A 14 -7.85 -6.03 2.81
N LYS A 15 -8.46 -4.88 2.49
CA LYS A 15 -7.89 -3.92 1.54
C LYS A 15 -6.56 -3.33 2.03
N LYS A 16 -6.42 -3.04 3.33
CA LYS A 16 -5.17 -2.56 3.92
C LYS A 16 -4.06 -3.62 3.77
N ASP A 17 -4.37 -4.87 4.08
CA ASP A 17 -3.41 -5.97 4.03
C ASP A 17 -2.97 -6.25 2.57
N GLU A 18 -3.89 -6.16 1.61
CA GLU A 18 -3.59 -6.26 0.18
C GLU A 18 -2.62 -5.16 -0.29
N LEU A 19 -2.89 -3.91 0.08
CA LEU A 19 -2.03 -2.77 -0.28
C LEU A 19 -0.62 -2.92 0.30
N LEU A 20 -0.49 -3.40 1.54
CA LEU A 20 0.80 -3.66 2.17
C LEU A 20 1.57 -4.78 1.44
N SER A 21 0.91 -5.91 1.18
CA SER A 21 1.51 -7.04 0.46
C SER A 21 2.00 -6.65 -0.94
N ARG A 22 1.20 -5.85 -1.66
CA ARG A 22 1.58 -5.32 -2.97
C ARG A 22 2.81 -4.41 -2.90
N LEU A 23 2.89 -3.55 -1.88
CA LEU A 23 4.03 -2.65 -1.69
C LEU A 23 5.31 -3.43 -1.38
N GLU A 24 5.23 -4.47 -0.54
CA GLU A 24 6.36 -5.35 -0.23
C GLU A 24 6.85 -6.12 -1.46
N ALA A 25 5.93 -6.63 -2.29
CA ALA A 25 6.28 -7.33 -3.53
C ALA A 25 7.05 -6.41 -4.50
N ILE A 26 6.55 -5.19 -4.73
CA ILE A 26 7.17 -4.21 -5.62
C ILE A 26 8.57 -3.81 -5.11
N GLN A 27 8.73 -3.63 -3.80
CA GLN A 27 10.05 -3.35 -3.20
C GLN A 27 11.03 -4.52 -3.35
N LYS A 28 10.56 -5.76 -3.24
CA LYS A 28 11.39 -6.96 -3.35
C LYS A 28 11.86 -7.20 -4.79
N ASP A 29 10.96 -7.01 -5.76
CA ASP A 29 11.27 -7.15 -7.18
C ASP A 29 12.32 -6.12 -7.61
N TYR A 30 12.20 -4.88 -7.14
CA TYR A 30 13.20 -3.83 -7.39
C TYR A 30 14.58 -4.19 -6.84
N ARG A 31 14.66 -4.62 -5.57
CA ARG A 31 15.92 -4.98 -4.93
C ARG A 31 16.62 -6.17 -5.59
N SER A 32 15.88 -7.05 -6.25
CA SER A 32 16.41 -8.25 -6.89
C SER A 32 17.00 -8.00 -8.29
N GLY A 33 16.74 -6.83 -8.91
CA GLY A 33 17.16 -6.47 -10.26
C GLY A 33 18.39 -5.57 -10.39
N LEU A 34 19.11 -5.29 -9.29
CA LEU A 34 20.32 -4.44 -9.27
C LEU A 34 21.55 -5.17 -9.84
N SER A 35 21.66 -5.21 -11.18
CA SER A 35 22.90 -5.53 -11.90
C SER A 35 23.61 -4.23 -12.32
N ALA A 36 24.95 -4.30 -12.48
CA ALA A 36 25.86 -3.16 -12.43
C ALA A 36 26.34 -2.65 -13.81
N ASP A 37 25.57 -2.87 -14.88
CA ASP A 37 25.90 -2.33 -16.21
C ASP A 37 25.33 -0.92 -16.43
N SER A 38 26.08 -0.06 -17.13
CA SER A 38 25.76 1.36 -17.33
C SER A 38 24.44 1.60 -18.07
N GLU A 39 24.04 0.69 -18.95
CA GLU A 39 22.73 0.70 -19.64
C GLU A 39 21.59 0.34 -18.68
N GLU A 40 21.83 -0.56 -17.74
CA GLU A 40 20.88 -0.90 -16.70
C GLU A 40 20.68 0.27 -15.74
N GLN A 41 21.69 1.10 -15.51
CA GLN A 41 21.65 2.24 -14.57
C GLN A 41 20.58 3.30 -14.93
N ALA A 42 20.35 3.57 -16.21
CA ALA A 42 19.27 4.47 -16.66
C ALA A 42 17.89 3.86 -16.38
N ILE A 43 17.73 2.57 -16.66
CA ILE A 43 16.51 1.80 -16.39
C ILE A 43 16.24 1.71 -14.87
N GLN A 44 17.30 1.58 -14.07
CA GLN A 44 17.21 1.56 -12.60
C GLN A 44 16.72 2.89 -12.03
N LEU A 45 17.12 4.01 -12.64
CA LEU A 45 16.72 5.36 -12.24
C LEU A 45 15.24 5.62 -12.57
N GLU A 46 14.82 5.28 -13.80
CA GLU A 46 13.41 5.36 -14.21
C GLU A 46 12.53 4.46 -13.32
N ASN A 47 12.97 3.23 -13.05
CA ASN A 47 12.28 2.35 -12.13
C ASN A 47 12.22 2.91 -10.70
N ALA A 48 13.26 3.60 -10.23
CA ALA A 48 13.27 4.22 -8.90
C ALA A 48 12.20 5.31 -8.77
N GLU A 49 12.09 6.19 -9.78
CA GLU A 49 11.07 7.25 -9.82
C GLU A 49 9.64 6.66 -9.87
N VAL A 50 9.44 5.61 -10.68
CA VAL A 50 8.16 4.90 -10.75
C VAL A 50 7.81 4.25 -9.41
N LEU A 51 8.79 3.64 -8.73
CA LEU A 51 8.59 3.03 -7.42
C LEU A 51 8.29 4.04 -6.32
N GLU A 52 8.94 5.20 -6.36
CA GLU A 52 8.68 6.28 -5.42
C GLU A 52 7.24 6.77 -5.57
N GLU A 53 6.78 6.97 -6.81
CA GLU A 53 5.41 7.39 -7.09
C GLU A 53 4.38 6.33 -6.70
N ILE A 54 4.63 5.06 -6.99
CA ILE A 54 3.77 3.95 -6.54
C ILE A 54 3.72 3.91 -5.01
N SER A 55 4.86 4.08 -4.34
CA SER A 55 4.95 4.07 -2.88
C SER A 55 4.19 5.25 -2.28
N ARG A 56 4.31 6.45 -2.87
CA ARG A 56 3.59 7.66 -2.45
C ARG A 56 2.08 7.46 -2.56
N VAL A 57 1.59 7.06 -3.73
CA VAL A 57 0.15 6.86 -3.98
C VAL A 57 -0.42 5.75 -3.09
N THR A 58 0.31 4.65 -2.91
CA THR A 58 -0.11 3.54 -2.04
C THR A 58 -0.17 3.98 -0.58
N ASN A 59 0.80 4.77 -0.11
CA ASN A 59 0.77 5.33 1.24
C ASN A 59 -0.40 6.29 1.46
N GLU A 60 -0.72 7.13 0.48
CA GLU A 60 -1.90 8.00 0.55
C GLU A 60 -3.21 7.20 0.64
N GLU A 61 -3.31 6.08 -0.10
CA GLU A 61 -4.46 5.19 -0.01
C GLU A 61 -4.53 4.47 1.34
N LEU A 62 -3.40 3.96 1.84
CA LEU A 62 -3.30 3.36 3.17
C LEU A 62 -3.73 4.32 4.27
N GLN A 63 -3.33 5.61 4.19
CA GLN A 63 -3.78 6.62 5.15
C GLN A 63 -5.30 6.80 5.12
N LYS A 64 -5.91 6.85 3.93
CA LYS A 64 -7.38 6.96 3.80
C LYS A 64 -8.10 5.74 4.38
N VAL A 65 -7.60 4.54 4.11
CA VAL A 65 -8.15 3.28 4.66
C VAL A 65 -8.01 3.25 6.18
N SER A 66 -6.85 3.64 6.72
CA SER A 66 -6.64 3.70 8.17
C SER A 66 -7.58 4.68 8.85
N GLN A 67 -7.75 5.89 8.29
CA GLN A 67 -8.69 6.88 8.83
C GLN A 67 -10.15 6.37 8.78
N ALA A 68 -10.52 5.62 7.74
CA ALA A 68 -11.85 5.02 7.63
C ALA A 68 -12.05 3.93 8.69
N LEU A 69 -11.04 3.09 8.94
CA LEU A 69 -11.05 2.09 10.01
C LEU A 69 -11.20 2.74 11.39
N ASP A 70 -10.42 3.79 11.68
CA ASP A 70 -10.48 4.51 12.96
C ASP A 70 -11.89 5.06 13.22
N ARG A 71 -12.53 5.62 12.18
CA ARG A 71 -13.92 6.13 12.28
C ARG A 71 -14.92 5.02 12.59
N ILE A 72 -14.79 3.86 11.92
CA ILE A 72 -15.68 2.71 12.18
C ILE A 72 -15.46 2.17 13.59
N GLU A 73 -14.20 2.09 14.05
CA GLU A 73 -13.89 1.63 15.40
C GLU A 73 -14.47 2.56 16.47
N LEU A 74 -14.38 3.88 16.27
CA LEU A 74 -15.01 4.87 17.15
C LEU A 74 -16.54 4.75 17.17
N GLN A 75 -17.17 4.44 16.04
CA GLN A 75 -18.62 4.24 15.94
C GLN A 75 -19.07 2.91 16.57
N LEU A 76 -18.24 1.87 16.57
CA LEU A 76 -18.54 0.58 17.22
C LEU A 76 -18.39 0.64 18.75
N LYS A 77 -17.62 1.59 19.27
CA LYS A 77 -17.39 1.80 20.72
C LYS A 77 -18.44 2.71 21.38
N GLN A 78 -19.25 3.42 20.59
CA GLN A 78 -20.35 4.29 21.06
C GLN A 78 -21.67 3.51 21.13
#